data_AF-A0A410PS29-F1
#
_entry.id   AF-A0A410PS29-F1
#
_cell.length_a   1.000
_cell.length_b   1.000
_cell.length_c   1.000
_cell.angle_alpha   90.00
_cell.angle_beta   90.00
_cell.angle_gamma   90.00
#
_symmetry.space_group_name_H-M   'P 1'
#
loop_
_entity.id
_entity.type
_entity.pdbx_description
1 polymer ?
#
loop_
_entity_poly.entity_id
_entity_poly.type
_entity_poly.pdbx_seq_one_letter_code
_entity_poly.pdbx_strand_id
1 'polypeptide(L)'
;MMEPLGKNIKGFYQSCPKNKIIHINQDLDEKEKDFICSHELGHAILHAKLNILFLERNTFYVKNSFEIEANKFASQLMIPDNLIKEYPSYFSLEEIALSEGLPVELLELKFKI
;
A
#
# COMPACT_ATOMS: atom_id res chain seq x y z
N MET A 1 -6.28 -13.55 -1.72
CA MET A 1 -6.50 -14.55 -2.77
C MET A 1 -5.77 -14.08 -4.01
N MET A 2 -4.98 -14.96 -4.63
CA MET A 2 -4.17 -14.65 -5.81
C MET A 2 -4.95 -15.04 -7.06
N GLU A 3 -5.25 -14.10 -7.94
CA GLU A 3 -6.14 -14.32 -9.09
C GLU A 3 -5.72 -13.51 -10.31
N PRO A 4 -6.08 -13.93 -11.54
CA PRO A 4 -5.91 -13.10 -12.73
C PRO A 4 -6.88 -11.92 -12.70
N LEU A 5 -6.38 -10.71 -12.38
CA LEU A 5 -7.20 -9.49 -12.29
C LEU A 5 -7.13 -8.60 -13.55
N GLY A 6 -6.40 -9.04 -14.59
CA GLY A 6 -6.15 -8.27 -15.81
C GLY A 6 -5.07 -7.21 -15.63
N LYS A 7 -4.77 -6.45 -16.69
CA LYS A 7 -3.59 -5.57 -16.73
C LYS A 7 -3.70 -4.30 -15.87
N ASN A 8 -4.90 -3.88 -15.51
CA ASN A 8 -5.15 -2.57 -14.90
C ASN A 8 -5.42 -2.63 -13.40
N ILE A 9 -5.63 -3.82 -12.84
CA ILE A 9 -5.99 -4.02 -11.44
C ILE A 9 -4.85 -4.78 -10.77
N LYS A 10 -4.20 -4.14 -9.80
CA LYS A 10 -3.12 -4.74 -9.02
C LYS A 10 -3.64 -5.53 -7.81
N GLY A 11 -4.69 -5.02 -7.17
CA GLY A 11 -5.40 -5.66 -6.08
C GLY A 11 -6.62 -4.85 -5.67
N PHE A 12 -7.44 -5.41 -4.79
CA PHE A 12 -8.53 -4.69 -4.12
C PHE A 12 -9.01 -5.44 -2.87
N TYR A 13 -9.51 -4.66 -1.91
CA TYR A 13 -10.20 -5.15 -0.72
C TYR A 13 -11.71 -5.28 -0.96
N GLN A 14 -12.26 -6.45 -0.61
CA GLN A 14 -13.69 -6.74 -0.61
C GLN A 14 -14.19 -7.00 0.83
N SER A 15 -15.14 -6.17 1.27
CA SER A 15 -15.86 -6.35 2.53
C SER A 15 -17.15 -7.14 2.31
N CYS A 16 -17.21 -8.38 2.80
CA CYS A 16 -18.41 -9.19 2.85
C CYS A 16 -19.01 -9.17 4.27
N PRO A 17 -20.32 -9.40 4.46
CA PRO A 17 -20.97 -9.31 5.78
C PRO A 17 -20.33 -10.13 6.91
N LYS A 18 -19.60 -11.21 6.58
CA LYS A 18 -18.91 -12.08 7.55
C LYS A 18 -17.40 -12.20 7.31
N ASN A 19 -16.91 -11.79 6.15
CA ASN A 19 -15.54 -12.06 5.71
C ASN A 19 -14.93 -10.80 5.09
N LYS A 20 -13.62 -10.67 5.25
CA LYS A 20 -12.80 -9.65 4.59
C LYS A 20 -11.86 -10.37 3.65
N ILE A 21 -11.91 -10.05 2.37
CA ILE A 21 -11.11 -10.73 1.35
C ILE A 21 -10.24 -9.68 0.66
N ILE A 22 -8.94 -9.94 0.60
CA ILE A 22 -7.99 -9.15 -0.20
C ILE A 22 -7.71 -9.95 -1.47
N HIS A 23 -7.94 -9.34 -2.62
CA HIS A 23 -7.62 -9.91 -3.93
C HIS A 23 -6.34 -9.27 -4.43
N ILE A 24 -5.41 -10.10 -4.91
CA ILE A 24 -4.11 -9.67 -5.42
C ILE A 24 -3.94 -10.26 -6.81
N ASN A 25 -3.45 -9.45 -7.73
CA ASN A 25 -3.16 -9.90 -9.07
C ASN A 25 -1.96 -10.86 -9.05
N GLN A 26 -2.20 -12.08 -9.55
CA GLN A 26 -1.18 -13.13 -9.57
C GLN A 26 0.01 -12.82 -10.49
N ASP A 27 -0.16 -11.90 -11.44
CA ASP A 27 0.86 -11.57 -12.44
C ASP A 27 1.92 -10.58 -11.93
N LEU A 28 1.76 -10.04 -10.72
CA LEU A 28 2.72 -9.13 -10.07
C LEU A 28 3.96 -9.90 -9.58
N ASP A 29 5.08 -9.21 -9.39
CA ASP A 29 6.22 -9.80 -8.68
C ASP A 29 5.94 -9.93 -7.17
N GLU A 30 6.77 -10.71 -6.47
CA GLU A 30 6.54 -11.02 -5.05
C GLU A 30 6.56 -9.78 -4.14
N LYS A 31 7.50 -8.86 -4.35
CA LYS A 31 7.58 -7.62 -3.56
C LYS A 31 6.38 -6.73 -3.81
N GLU A 32 5.94 -6.63 -5.06
CA GLU A 32 4.75 -5.87 -5.43
C GLU A 32 3.48 -6.50 -4.84
N LYS A 33 3.40 -7.84 -4.79
CA LYS A 33 2.30 -8.55 -4.10
C LYS A 33 2.26 -8.24 -2.62
N ASP A 34 3.40 -8.26 -1.95
CA ASP A 34 3.50 -7.93 -0.52
C ASP A 34 3.08 -6.48 -0.25
N PHE A 35 3.48 -5.56 -1.14
CA PHE A 35 3.07 -4.17 -1.07
C PHE A 35 1.57 -3.98 -1.23
N ILE A 36 1.00 -4.52 -2.31
CA ILE A 36 -0.44 -4.41 -2.58
C ILE A 36 -1.23 -5.09 -1.46
N CYS A 37 -0.79 -6.25 -0.96
CA CYS A 37 -1.43 -6.92 0.17
C CYS A 37 -1.46 -6.01 1.42
N SER A 38 -0.32 -5.40 1.75
CA SER A 38 -0.18 -4.51 2.90
C SER A 38 -1.03 -3.25 2.75
N HIS A 39 -1.11 -2.70 1.54
CA HIS A 39 -1.96 -1.57 1.19
C HIS A 39 -3.45 -1.89 1.39
N GLU A 40 -3.93 -3.00 0.80
CA GLU A 40 -5.33 -3.43 0.93
C GLU A 40 -5.69 -3.82 2.37
N LEU A 41 -4.73 -4.34 3.13
CA LEU A 41 -4.88 -4.56 4.57
C LEU A 41 -5.05 -3.23 5.32
N GLY A 42 -4.32 -2.19 4.92
CA GLY A 42 -4.52 -0.84 5.41
C GLY A 42 -5.96 -0.37 5.20
N HIS A 43 -6.52 -0.55 4.01
CA HIS A 43 -7.95 -0.29 3.76
C HIS A 43 -8.86 -1.15 4.64
N ALA A 44 -8.58 -2.43 4.77
CA ALA A 44 -9.40 -3.35 5.56
C ALA A 44 -9.40 -3.04 7.07
N ILE A 45 -8.35 -2.40 7.59
CA ILE A 45 -8.20 -2.04 9.02
C ILE A 45 -8.68 -0.62 9.27
N LEU A 46 -8.15 0.37 8.53
CA LEU A 46 -8.40 1.80 8.76
C LEU A 46 -9.77 2.22 8.19
N HIS A 47 -10.18 1.63 7.08
CA HIS A 47 -11.27 2.13 6.23
C HIS A 47 -12.49 1.20 6.18
N ALA A 48 -12.53 0.19 7.05
CA ALA A 48 -13.52 -0.90 7.03
C ALA A 48 -15.00 -0.47 7.13
N LYS A 49 -15.27 0.71 7.70
CA LYS A 49 -16.62 1.22 8.01
C LYS A 49 -17.05 2.40 7.14
N LEU A 50 -16.26 2.77 6.13
CA LEU A 50 -16.66 3.80 5.17
C LEU A 50 -17.79 3.25 4.30
N ASN A 51 -19.01 3.47 4.79
CA ASN A 51 -20.24 3.18 4.07
C ASN A 51 -20.15 3.75 2.65
N ILE A 52 -20.62 2.95 1.70
CA ILE A 52 -20.75 3.23 0.27
C ILE A 52 -21.36 4.63 -0.03
N LEU A 53 -22.13 5.20 0.90
CA LEU A 53 -22.70 6.56 0.82
C LEU A 53 -21.68 7.72 0.95
N PHE A 54 -20.48 7.49 1.52
CA PHE A 54 -19.45 8.51 1.63
C PHE A 54 -18.72 8.72 0.30
N LEU A 55 -18.54 7.65 -0.48
CA LEU A 55 -17.93 7.67 -1.81
C LEU A 55 -18.75 8.50 -2.81
N GLU A 56 -20.08 8.54 -2.70
CA GLU A 56 -20.92 9.32 -3.61
C GLU A 56 -20.81 10.84 -3.45
N ARG A 57 -20.31 11.34 -2.30
CA ARG A 57 -20.32 12.78 -1.99
C ARG A 57 -18.96 13.48 -2.07
N ASN A 58 -17.84 12.76 -2.05
CA ASN A 58 -16.49 13.36 -2.05
C ASN A 58 -15.46 12.47 -2.78
N THR A 59 -15.47 12.48 -4.11
CA THR A 59 -14.92 11.35 -4.90
C THR A 59 -13.42 11.36 -5.16
N PHE A 60 -12.72 12.51 -5.12
CA PHE A 60 -11.28 12.57 -5.43
C PHE A 60 -10.40 12.87 -4.23
N TYR A 61 -10.69 13.95 -3.49
CA TYR A 61 -9.83 14.38 -2.38
C TYR A 61 -9.80 13.36 -1.23
N VAL A 62 -10.97 12.83 -0.86
CA VAL A 62 -11.05 11.88 0.26
C VAL A 62 -10.59 10.49 -0.15
N LYS A 63 -10.80 10.11 -1.41
CA LYS A 63 -10.13 8.92 -1.97
C LYS A 63 -8.62 9.08 -1.81
N ASN A 64 -8.06 10.21 -2.25
CA ASN A 64 -6.63 10.48 -2.13
C ASN A 64 -6.11 10.41 -0.69
N SER A 65 -6.85 10.91 0.31
CA SER A 65 -6.44 10.77 1.71
C SER A 65 -6.42 9.32 2.19
N PHE A 66 -7.41 8.50 1.82
CA PHE A 66 -7.45 7.10 2.22
C PHE A 66 -6.36 6.28 1.53
N GLU A 67 -6.07 6.56 0.25
CA GLU A 67 -4.94 5.96 -0.47
C GLU A 67 -3.61 6.31 0.21
N ILE A 68 -3.42 7.59 0.62
CA ILE A 68 -2.21 8.03 1.35
C ILE A 68 -2.11 7.30 2.69
N GLU A 69 -3.21 7.16 3.42
CA GLU A 69 -3.23 6.45 4.71
C GLU A 69 -2.96 4.95 4.55
N ALA A 70 -3.49 4.32 3.50
CA ALA A 70 -3.21 2.92 3.17
C ALA A 70 -1.76 2.71 2.75
N ASN A 71 -1.21 3.58 1.90
CA ASN A 71 0.21 3.57 1.53
C ASN A 71 1.12 3.76 2.73
N LYS A 72 0.76 4.68 3.64
CA LYS A 72 1.50 4.89 4.88
C LYS A 72 1.39 3.68 5.81
N PHE A 73 0.23 3.03 5.89
CA PHE A 73 0.08 1.79 6.64
C PHE A 73 1.01 0.71 6.08
N ALA A 74 1.00 0.52 4.76
CA ALA A 74 1.86 -0.45 4.08
C ALA A 74 3.34 -0.16 4.30
N SER A 75 3.76 1.11 4.17
CA SER A 75 5.15 1.49 4.39
C SER A 75 5.60 1.23 5.83
N GLN A 76 4.75 1.54 6.82
CA GLN A 76 5.04 1.25 8.23
C GLN A 76 5.14 -0.24 8.53
N LEU A 77 4.32 -1.06 7.85
CA LEU A 77 4.31 -2.51 8.03
C LEU A 77 5.51 -3.21 7.38
N MET A 78 5.88 -2.78 6.17
CA MET A 78 6.90 -3.47 5.38
C MET A 78 8.32 -2.97 5.61
N ILE A 79 8.50 -1.68 5.90
CA ILE A 79 9.82 -1.05 5.95
C ILE A 79 10.33 -1.03 7.39
N PRO A 80 11.49 -1.64 7.69
CA PRO A 80 12.12 -1.56 9.00
C PRO A 80 12.49 -0.12 9.39
N ASP A 81 12.32 0.24 10.67
CA ASP A 81 12.65 1.58 11.18
C ASP A 81 14.14 1.93 11.06
N ASN A 82 15.00 0.91 11.02
CA ASN A 82 16.44 1.06 10.90
C ASN A 82 16.96 0.98 9.46
N LEU A 83 16.09 0.80 8.45
CA LEU A 83 16.49 0.55 7.06
C LEU A 83 17.57 1.55 6.58
N ILE A 84 17.33 2.86 6.72
CA ILE A 84 18.28 3.90 6.26
C ILE A 84 19.66 3.76 6.92
N LYS A 85 19.73 3.25 8.15
CA LYS A 85 21.00 3.07 8.88
C LYS A 85 21.82 1.89 8.37
N GLU A 86 21.22 1.00 7.57
CA GLU A 86 21.90 -0.14 6.96
C GLU A 86 22.69 0.26 5.70
N TYR A 87 22.41 1.44 5.15
CA TYR A 87 23.05 1.98 3.95
C TYR A 87 24.13 3.03 4.28
N PRO A 88 25.12 3.25 3.39
CA PRO A 88 26.10 4.30 3.56
C PRO A 88 25.44 5.68 3.68
N SER A 89 25.95 6.55 4.55
CA SER A 89 25.34 7.85 4.86
C SER A 89 25.26 8.84 3.69
N TYR A 90 25.94 8.55 2.58
CA TYR A 90 25.92 9.37 1.36
C TYR A 90 24.90 8.87 0.32
N PHE A 91 24.20 7.77 0.58
CA PHE A 91 23.14 7.29 -0.30
C PHE A 91 21.90 8.20 -0.19
N SER A 92 21.30 8.52 -1.33
CA SER A 92 20.00 9.19 -1.39
C SER A 92 18.84 8.23 -1.09
N LEU A 93 17.65 8.75 -0.79
CA LEU A 93 16.47 7.92 -0.60
C LEU A 93 16.11 7.14 -1.86
N GLU A 94 16.30 7.72 -3.04
CA GLU A 94 16.09 7.08 -4.35
C GLU A 94 17.04 5.88 -4.54
N GLU A 95 18.30 6.03 -4.16
CA GLU A 95 19.29 4.93 -4.25
C GLU A 95 18.96 3.79 -3.28
N ILE A 96 18.50 4.11 -2.07
CA ILE A 96 18.02 3.12 -1.10
C ILE A 96 16.76 2.44 -1.62
N ALA A 97 15.77 3.20 -2.09
CA ALA A 97 14.52 2.69 -2.64
C ALA A 97 14.78 1.73 -3.82
N LEU A 98 15.67 2.11 -4.73
CA LEU A 98 16.09 1.28 -5.85
C LEU A 98 16.74 -0.04 -5.38
N SER A 99 17.61 0.04 -4.37
CA SER A 99 18.27 -1.13 -3.78
C SER A 99 17.27 -2.08 -3.11
N GLU A 100 16.24 -1.53 -2.47
CA GLU A 100 15.13 -2.28 -1.87
C GLU A 100 14.08 -2.75 -2.90
N GLY A 101 14.13 -2.29 -4.15
CA GLY A 101 13.10 -2.56 -5.15
C GLY A 101 11.74 -1.98 -4.74
N LEU A 102 11.73 -0.83 -4.07
CA LEU A 102 10.55 -0.13 -3.60
C LEU A 102 10.41 1.23 -4.32
N PRO A 103 9.18 1.74 -4.51
CA PRO A 103 8.97 3.14 -4.86
C PRO A 103 9.52 4.08 -3.78
N VAL A 104 10.19 5.16 -4.18
CA VAL A 104 10.79 6.13 -3.24
C VAL A 104 9.74 6.79 -2.36
N GLU A 105 8.52 6.98 -2.87
CA GLU A 105 7.40 7.57 -2.16
C GLU A 105 7.02 6.77 -0.91
N LEU A 106 7.30 5.46 -0.87
CA LEU A 106 7.07 4.64 0.33
C LEU A 106 8.07 4.95 1.43
N LEU A 107 9.33 5.21 1.07
CA LEU A 107 10.37 5.60 2.01
C LEU A 107 10.09 7.02 2.53
N GLU A 108 9.68 7.94 1.65
CA GLU A 108 9.23 9.28 2.05
C GLU A 108 8.07 9.20 3.06
N LEU A 109 7.05 8.39 2.79
CA LEU A 109 5.92 8.17 3.70
C LEU A 109 6.33 7.53 5.03
N LYS A 110 7.30 6.61 5.01
CA LYS A 110 7.81 5.92 6.21
C LYS A 110 8.58 6.87 7.11
N PHE A 111 9.53 7.61 6.54
CA PHE A 111 10.49 8.41 7.29
C PHE A 111 10.08 9.88 7.45
N LYS A 112 8.98 10.32 6.80
CA LYS A 112 8.47 11.69 6.82
C LYS A 112 9.55 12.73 6.48
N ILE A 113 10.33 12.44 5.44
CA ILE A 113 11.38 13.32 4.93
C ILE A 113 10.75 14.28 3.92
#